data_AF-A0A7C0UTD7-F1
#
_entry.id   AF-A0A7C0UTD7-F1
#
_cell.length_a   1.000
_cell.length_b   1.000
_cell.length_c   1.000
_cell.angle_alpha   90.00
_cell.angle_beta   90.00
_cell.angle_gamma   90.00
#
_symmetry.space_group_name_H-M   'P 1'
#
loop_
_entity.id
_entity.type
_entity.pdbx_description
1 polymer ?
#
loop_
_entity_poly.entity_id
_entity_poly.type
_entity_poly.pdbx_seq_one_letter_code
_entity_poly.pdbx_strand_id
1 'polypeptide(L)'
;MAKEERLGFSFRFLLVNIFVLASLALLALLIYAWRLWELDNIKSLDPLQLGLLAVAIAILVVSLIAHSTSSGYRRHLKKFHKALFEAQKSPEPIETKGTIRELKTIANDLNRIIEVWDKHFQHKEKELRKDIEVERQKLENIWENMPDGVILIDTHYNIEFANQAIKELLGEPPENIRCFEYFENLEDPCELCQLQESMETGKPQRIIKELRDIKGQKHYFECTGMVLFDQDDNPIGALITLKDITRWMDMDNLLEDQTKELEETKERLSDALQKLEAAEKKLKQSDELITLGALCAEIIHEIINPINFIHAGVQNTMGHVQALLGVFEAYEKLPLLPRARAEIERIKRSTNIEQVLQDLDQSIRNSMRGIERVKELVQALRIFASPG
;
A
#
# COMPACT_ATOMS: atom_id res chain seq x y z
N MET A 1 65.18 32.60 43.09
CA MET A 1 64.73 33.32 41.88
C MET A 1 63.62 32.57 41.11
N ALA A 2 63.76 31.29 40.74
CA ALA A 2 62.71 30.56 39.98
C ALA A 2 61.37 30.30 40.71
N LYS A 3 61.32 30.42 42.05
CA LYS A 3 60.09 30.25 42.86
C LYS A 3 59.27 31.55 42.97
N GLU A 4 59.93 32.70 42.88
CA GLU A 4 59.28 34.03 42.89
C GLU A 4 58.70 34.40 41.53
N GLU A 5 59.35 33.98 40.43
CA GLU A 5 58.82 34.21 39.07
C GLU A 5 57.60 33.35 38.75
N ARG A 6 57.54 32.09 39.23
CA ARG A 6 56.32 31.27 39.14
C ARG A 6 55.17 31.83 39.98
N LEU A 7 55.47 32.38 41.16
CA LEU A 7 54.45 33.09 41.94
C LEU A 7 53.95 34.33 41.18
N GLY A 8 54.83 35.09 40.53
CA GLY A 8 54.45 36.28 39.75
C GLY A 8 53.58 35.96 38.53
N PHE A 9 53.84 34.86 37.82
CA PHE A 9 53.03 34.46 36.66
C PHE A 9 51.68 33.88 37.08
N SER A 10 51.64 32.98 38.07
CA SER A 10 50.37 32.47 38.62
C SER A 10 49.55 33.57 39.29
N PHE A 11 50.17 34.53 39.99
CA PHE A 11 49.47 35.64 40.61
C PHE A 11 48.88 36.61 39.58
N ARG A 12 49.58 36.86 38.47
CA ARG A 12 49.06 37.66 37.35
C ARG A 12 47.93 36.95 36.62
N PHE A 13 48.03 35.64 36.40
CA PHE A 13 46.95 34.85 35.79
C PHE A 13 45.72 34.76 36.69
N LEU A 14 45.93 34.61 38.01
CA LEU A 14 44.86 34.62 39.01
C LEU A 14 44.19 36.00 39.10
N LEU A 15 44.97 37.09 39.10
CA LEU A 15 44.43 38.46 39.06
C LEU A 15 43.60 38.73 37.80
N VAL A 16 44.03 38.21 36.64
CA VAL A 16 43.27 38.34 35.39
C VAL A 16 41.95 37.57 35.47
N ASN A 17 41.96 36.32 35.94
CA ASN A 17 40.73 35.54 36.11
C ASN A 17 39.79 36.15 37.16
N ILE A 18 40.32 36.68 38.27
CA ILE A 18 39.54 37.41 39.28
C ILE A 18 38.92 38.67 38.68
N PHE A 19 39.66 39.45 37.88
CA PHE A 19 39.12 40.64 37.21
C PHE A 19 38.05 40.31 36.17
N VAL A 20 38.23 39.26 35.38
CA VAL A 20 37.23 38.82 34.38
C VAL A 20 35.97 38.32 35.09
N LEU A 21 36.11 37.52 36.14
CA LEU A 21 34.97 37.04 36.94
C LEU A 21 34.28 38.18 37.67
N ALA A 22 35.02 39.13 38.24
CA ALA A 22 34.46 40.31 38.88
C ALA A 22 33.72 41.22 37.89
N SER A 23 34.23 41.36 36.66
CA SER A 23 33.57 42.14 35.60
C SER A 23 32.28 41.48 35.13
N LEU A 24 32.28 40.15 34.94
CA LEU A 24 31.08 39.38 34.59
C LEU A 24 30.05 39.38 35.73
N ALA A 25 30.50 39.30 36.99
CA ALA A 25 29.63 39.40 38.16
C ALA A 25 29.04 40.81 38.32
N LEU A 26 29.81 41.87 38.05
CA LEU A 26 29.31 43.25 38.06
C LEU A 26 28.29 43.47 36.93
N LEU A 27 28.53 42.89 35.75
CA LEU A 27 27.59 42.92 34.62
C LEU A 27 26.29 42.19 34.96
N ALA A 28 26.39 41.00 35.56
CA ALA A 28 25.24 40.24 36.02
C ALA A 28 24.48 40.97 37.14
N LEU A 29 25.18 41.64 38.06
CA LEU A 29 24.58 42.47 39.11
C LEU A 29 23.91 43.73 38.56
N LEU A 30 24.47 44.35 37.51
CA LEU A 30 23.84 45.49 36.83
C LEU A 30 22.58 45.06 36.06
N ILE A 31 22.62 43.90 35.40
CA ILE A 31 21.46 43.30 34.73
C ILE A 31 20.39 42.88 35.76
N TYR A 32 20.81 42.35 36.91
CA TYR A 32 19.93 41.95 38.00
C TYR A 32 19.33 43.16 38.71
N ALA A 33 20.11 44.22 38.96
CA ALA A 33 19.65 45.48 39.52
C ALA A 33 18.69 46.22 38.57
N TRP A 34 18.94 46.17 37.25
CA TRP A 34 18.03 46.66 36.23
C TRP A 34 16.67 45.92 36.25
N ARG A 35 16.68 44.63 36.60
CA ARG A 35 15.47 43.82 36.71
C ARG A 35 14.72 43.98 38.04
N LEU A 36 15.39 44.43 39.11
CA LEU A 36 14.83 44.51 40.47
C LEU A 36 14.46 45.91 40.93
N TRP A 37 14.97 46.97 40.30
CA TRP A 37 14.78 48.34 40.75
C TRP A 37 14.16 49.18 39.63
N GLU A 38 12.87 49.50 39.79
CA GLU A 38 12.23 50.65 39.13
C GLU A 38 12.87 51.96 39.63
N LEU A 39 14.11 52.21 39.20
CA LEU A 39 14.76 53.49 39.40
C LEU A 39 14.40 54.41 38.22
N ASP A 40 13.51 55.36 38.48
CA ASP A 40 13.03 56.36 37.51
C ASP A 40 14.12 57.28 36.92
N ASN A 41 15.37 57.20 37.35
CA ASN A 41 16.45 58.12 36.96
C ASN A 41 17.48 57.56 35.95
N ILE A 42 17.27 56.37 35.36
CA ILE A 42 18.10 55.86 34.24
C ILE A 42 17.23 55.63 32.99
N LYS A 43 16.26 56.53 32.74
CA LYS A 43 15.40 56.49 31.54
C LYS A 43 15.99 57.19 30.30
N SER A 44 17.22 57.70 30.36
CA SER A 44 17.83 58.44 29.24
C SER A 44 18.91 57.69 28.45
N LEU A 45 19.28 56.47 28.84
CA LEU A 45 20.25 55.66 28.09
C LEU A 45 19.57 54.43 27.51
N ASP A 46 19.54 54.38 26.18
CA ASP A 46 18.96 53.30 25.39
C ASP A 46 19.65 51.96 25.72
N PRO A 47 18.95 50.81 25.75
CA PRO A 47 19.55 49.49 26.03
C PRO A 47 20.74 49.16 25.10
N LEU A 48 20.69 49.69 23.88
CA LEU A 48 21.79 49.60 22.91
C LEU A 48 23.05 50.33 23.39
N GLN A 49 22.92 51.48 24.05
CA GLN A 49 24.04 52.27 24.56
C GLN A 49 24.71 51.60 25.77
N LEU A 50 23.94 50.97 26.65
CA LEU A 50 24.46 50.16 27.76
C LEU A 50 25.18 48.89 27.25
N GLY A 51 24.64 48.23 26.23
CA GLY A 51 25.30 47.11 25.56
C GLY A 51 26.61 47.52 24.87
N LEU A 52 26.61 48.65 24.16
CA LEU A 52 27.81 49.21 23.53
C LEU A 52 28.88 49.60 24.55
N LEU A 53 28.49 50.16 25.70
CA LEU A 53 29.43 50.49 26.79
C LEU A 53 30.07 49.23 27.38
N ALA A 54 29.29 48.16 27.59
CA ALA A 54 29.79 46.88 28.07
C ALA A 54 30.78 46.23 27.08
N VAL A 55 30.46 46.26 25.78
CA VAL A 55 31.37 45.75 24.73
C VAL A 55 32.63 46.60 24.64
N ALA A 56 32.52 47.93 24.74
CA ALA A 56 33.68 48.83 24.74
C ALA A 56 34.59 48.59 25.94
N ILE A 57 34.03 48.36 27.13
CA ILE A 57 34.78 48.00 28.34
C ILE A 57 35.45 46.62 28.17
N ALA A 58 34.76 45.62 27.61
CA ALA A 58 35.33 44.31 27.35
C ALA A 58 36.49 44.39 26.34
N ILE A 59 36.35 45.15 25.25
CA ILE A 59 37.42 45.38 24.26
C ILE A 59 38.59 46.13 24.89
N LEU A 60 38.34 47.12 25.75
CA LEU A 60 39.39 47.84 26.49
C LEU A 60 40.15 46.91 27.44
N VAL A 61 39.44 46.04 28.16
CA VAL A 61 40.04 45.06 29.07
C VAL A 61 40.85 44.03 28.28
N VAL A 62 40.32 43.48 27.20
CA VAL A 62 41.06 42.55 26.32
C VAL A 62 42.27 43.25 25.70
N SER A 63 42.14 44.52 25.28
CA SER A 63 43.24 45.31 24.72
C SER A 63 44.30 45.66 25.77
N LEU A 64 43.91 45.95 27.02
CA LEU A 64 44.82 46.16 28.15
C LEU A 64 45.51 44.87 28.58
N ILE A 65 44.82 43.72 28.53
CA ILE A 65 45.41 42.40 28.78
C ILE A 65 46.39 42.04 27.68
N ALA A 66 46.02 42.23 26.41
CA ALA A 66 46.88 42.05 25.26
C ALA A 66 48.08 43.01 25.30
N HIS A 67 47.89 44.27 25.72
CA HIS A 67 48.97 45.24 25.88
C HIS A 67 49.87 44.89 27.08
N SER A 68 49.32 44.42 28.20
CA SER A 68 50.06 43.98 29.38
C SER A 68 50.95 42.77 29.08
N THR A 69 50.38 41.73 28.47
CA THR A 69 51.13 40.53 28.05
C THR A 69 52.11 40.85 26.92
N SER A 70 51.71 41.68 25.95
CA SER A 70 52.57 42.19 24.88
C SER A 70 53.68 43.11 25.39
N SER A 71 53.48 43.89 26.46
CA SER A 71 54.49 44.82 26.98
C SER A 71 55.64 44.08 27.66
N GLY A 72 55.34 42.98 28.35
CA GLY A 72 56.34 42.05 28.88
C GLY A 72 57.16 41.44 27.75
N TYR A 73 56.48 40.93 26.72
CA TYR A 73 57.13 40.34 25.54
C TYR A 73 57.95 41.37 24.73
N ARG A 74 57.43 42.59 24.52
CA ARG A 74 58.13 43.70 23.85
C ARG A 74 59.39 44.11 24.60
N ARG A 75 59.40 44.05 25.93
CA ARG A 75 60.60 44.31 26.74
C ARG A 75 61.67 43.25 26.49
N HIS A 76 61.29 41.98 26.47
CA HIS A 76 62.22 40.88 26.18
C HIS A 76 62.72 40.91 24.73
N LEU A 77 61.84 41.16 23.75
CA LEU A 77 62.21 41.34 22.34
C LEU A 77 63.11 42.56 22.10
N LYS A 78 62.87 43.70 22.75
CA LYS A 78 63.75 44.88 22.66
C LYS A 78 65.12 44.62 23.29
N LYS A 79 65.17 43.93 24.44
CA LYS A 79 66.45 43.52 25.05
C LYS A 79 67.21 42.52 24.18
N PHE A 80 66.50 41.55 23.58
CA PHE A 80 67.06 40.59 22.63
C PHE A 80 67.63 41.28 21.39
N HIS A 81 66.84 42.16 20.75
CA HIS A 81 67.27 42.93 19.59
C HIS A 81 68.48 43.83 19.91
N LYS A 82 68.50 44.47 21.10
CA LYS A 82 69.64 45.29 21.56
C LYS A 82 70.90 44.43 21.78
N ALA A 83 70.78 43.27 22.42
CA ALA A 83 71.90 42.36 22.64
C ALA A 83 72.46 41.79 21.32
N LEU A 84 71.59 41.49 20.35
CA LEU A 84 71.99 41.05 19.00
C LEU A 84 72.72 42.16 18.23
N PHE A 85 72.23 43.40 18.34
CA PHE A 85 72.80 44.56 17.66
C PHE A 85 74.13 45.02 18.26
N GLU A 86 74.31 44.91 19.58
CA GLU A 86 75.58 45.18 20.27
C GLU A 86 76.64 44.10 19.99
N ALA A 87 76.23 42.83 19.92
CA ALA A 87 77.12 41.72 19.53
C ALA A 87 77.62 41.82 18.07
N GLN A 88 76.88 42.52 17.20
CA GLN A 88 77.23 42.67 15.78
C GLN A 88 78.14 43.89 15.50
N LYS A 89 78.32 44.81 16.46
CA LYS A 89 79.01 46.11 16.27
C LYS A 89 80.38 46.26 16.93
N SER A 90 80.87 45.30 17.73
CA SER A 90 82.16 45.44 18.44
C SER A 90 83.09 44.24 18.22
N PRO A 91 84.39 44.43 17.93
CA PRO A 91 85.38 43.35 17.86
C PRO A 91 85.96 42.93 19.22
N GLU A 92 85.59 43.58 20.33
CA GLU A 92 86.07 43.22 21.67
C GLU A 92 85.06 42.37 22.46
N PRO A 93 85.52 41.44 23.33
CA PRO A 93 84.66 40.49 24.01
C PRO A 93 83.84 41.18 25.11
N ILE A 94 82.52 41.22 24.92
CA ILE A 94 81.55 41.72 25.91
C ILE A 94 81.66 40.89 27.20
N GLU A 95 81.66 41.50 28.39
CA GLU A 95 81.61 40.77 29.67
C GLU A 95 80.35 39.87 29.74
N THR A 96 80.56 38.56 29.65
CA THR A 96 79.59 37.56 29.18
C THR A 96 78.80 36.85 30.28
N LYS A 97 78.90 37.24 31.56
CA LYS A 97 78.34 36.41 32.66
C LYS A 97 76.86 36.64 32.98
N GLY A 98 76.33 37.86 32.83
CA GLY A 98 74.93 38.18 33.15
C GLY A 98 73.97 37.92 31.99
N THR A 99 74.30 38.44 30.81
CA THR A 99 73.43 38.46 29.61
C THR A 99 73.30 37.08 28.94
N ILE A 100 74.36 36.25 28.97
CA ILE A 100 74.30 34.86 28.47
C ILE A 100 73.37 34.01 29.35
N ARG A 101 73.32 34.27 30.66
CA ARG A 101 72.46 33.51 31.59
C ARG A 101 70.98 33.77 31.30
N GLU A 102 70.61 35.03 31.05
CA GLU A 102 69.23 35.40 30.66
C GLU A 102 68.85 34.87 29.28
N LEU A 103 69.75 34.95 28.28
CA LEU A 103 69.54 34.36 26.95
C LEU A 103 69.37 32.84 27.00
N LYS A 104 70.15 32.15 27.84
CA LYS A 104 70.04 30.70 28.04
C LYS A 104 68.72 30.31 28.70
N THR A 105 68.21 31.12 29.62
CA THR A 105 66.89 30.91 30.22
C THR A 105 65.77 31.08 29.18
N ILE A 106 65.82 32.13 28.36
CA ILE A 106 64.83 32.36 27.28
C ILE A 106 64.86 31.23 26.25
N ALA A 107 66.06 30.77 25.84
CA ALA A 107 66.20 29.64 24.92
C ALA A 107 65.62 28.34 25.51
N ASN A 108 65.84 28.09 26.81
CA ASN A 108 65.27 26.93 27.50
C ASN A 108 63.74 27.02 27.62
N ASP A 109 63.19 28.20 27.90
CA ASP A 109 61.74 28.40 28.00
C ASP A 109 61.06 28.25 26.63
N LEU A 110 61.69 28.75 25.55
CA LEU A 110 61.20 28.55 24.18
C LEU A 110 61.24 27.07 23.78
N ASN A 111 62.33 26.35 24.07
CA ASN A 111 62.43 24.92 23.81
C ASN A 111 61.33 24.15 24.56
N ARG A 112 61.04 24.52 25.81
CA ARG A 112 59.99 23.89 26.60
C ARG A 112 58.58 24.13 26.04
N ILE A 113 58.32 25.32 25.47
CA ILE A 113 57.06 25.62 24.79
C ILE A 113 56.95 24.80 23.51
N ILE A 114 58.02 24.71 22.71
CA ILE A 114 58.06 23.90 21.49
C ILE A 114 57.77 22.43 21.82
N GLU A 115 58.39 21.87 22.87
CA GLU A 115 58.13 20.48 23.31
C GLU A 115 56.69 20.25 23.75
N VAL A 116 56.06 21.21 24.42
CA VAL A 116 54.66 21.10 24.86
C VAL A 116 53.70 21.19 23.68
N TRP A 117 53.94 22.11 22.76
CA TRP A 117 53.14 22.28 21.55
C TRP A 117 53.27 21.10 20.59
N ASP A 118 54.48 20.57 20.40
CA ASP A 118 54.72 19.38 19.58
C ASP A 118 53.96 18.17 20.13
N LYS A 119 54.05 17.92 21.45
CA LYS A 119 53.27 16.86 22.10
C LYS A 119 51.76 17.07 21.98
N HIS A 120 51.27 18.31 22.10
CA HIS A 120 49.86 18.62 21.95
C HIS A 120 49.38 18.41 20.50
N PHE A 121 50.16 18.84 19.51
CA PHE A 121 49.84 18.68 18.10
C PHE A 121 49.79 17.21 17.70
N GLN A 122 50.81 16.43 18.09
CA GLN A 122 50.84 14.98 17.86
C GLN A 122 49.65 14.26 18.52
N HIS A 123 49.27 14.67 19.74
CA HIS A 123 48.10 14.11 20.40
C HIS A 123 46.81 14.43 19.65
N LYS A 124 46.64 15.69 19.20
CA LYS A 124 45.45 16.12 18.46
C LYS A 124 45.34 15.46 17.09
N GLU A 125 46.45 15.29 16.38
CA GLU A 125 46.48 14.58 15.10
C GLU A 125 46.06 13.11 15.29
N LYS A 126 46.54 12.46 16.35
CA LYS A 126 46.16 11.09 16.68
C LYS A 126 44.68 10.96 17.04
N GLU A 127 44.13 11.90 17.80
CA GLU A 127 42.69 11.94 18.09
C GLU A 127 41.87 12.08 16.79
N LEU A 128 42.18 13.07 15.95
CA LEU A 128 41.46 13.30 14.69
C LEU A 128 41.51 12.09 13.76
N ARG A 129 42.67 11.45 13.62
CA ARG A 129 42.81 10.21 12.83
C ARG A 129 41.95 9.09 13.40
N LYS A 130 41.89 8.96 14.73
CA LYS A 130 41.06 7.94 15.39
C LYS A 130 39.57 8.23 15.18
N ASP A 131 39.15 9.48 15.26
CA ASP A 131 37.75 9.85 15.04
C ASP A 131 37.31 9.58 13.60
N ILE A 132 38.14 9.93 12.61
CA ILE A 132 37.89 9.61 11.20
C ILE A 132 37.78 8.10 10.99
N GLU A 133 38.68 7.32 11.59
CA GLU A 133 38.66 5.86 11.50
C GLU A 133 37.38 5.25 12.12
N VAL A 134 36.95 5.76 13.27
CA VAL A 134 35.70 5.32 13.92
C VAL A 134 34.49 5.62 13.04
N GLU A 135 34.39 6.82 12.47
CA GLU A 135 33.29 7.16 11.56
C GLU A 135 33.32 6.34 10.27
N ARG A 136 34.51 6.11 9.71
CA ARG A 136 34.69 5.24 8.54
C ARG A 136 34.22 3.81 8.82
N GLN A 137 34.62 3.22 9.94
CA GLN A 137 34.20 1.88 10.35
C GLN A 137 32.69 1.78 10.57
N LYS A 138 32.05 2.84 11.08
CA LYS A 138 30.58 2.87 11.19
C LYS A 138 29.93 2.79 9.82
N LEU A 139 30.39 3.57 8.84
CA LEU A 139 29.87 3.54 7.48
C LEU A 139 30.07 2.17 6.84
N GLU A 140 31.27 1.61 6.91
CA GLU A 140 31.58 0.27 6.38
C GLU A 140 30.65 -0.79 6.98
N ASN A 141 30.42 -0.76 8.31
CA ASN A 141 29.48 -1.67 8.95
C ASN A 141 28.03 -1.50 8.49
N ILE A 142 27.58 -0.27 8.21
CA ILE A 142 26.23 -0.02 7.69
C ILE A 142 26.09 -0.64 6.30
N TRP A 143 27.07 -0.43 5.42
CA TRP A 143 27.04 -0.97 4.07
C TRP A 143 27.12 -2.50 4.06
N GLU A 144 28.04 -3.08 4.84
CA GLU A 144 28.26 -4.54 4.90
C GLU A 144 27.09 -5.31 5.52
N ASN A 145 26.37 -4.73 6.49
CA ASN A 145 25.21 -5.38 7.11
C ASN A 145 23.87 -4.98 6.47
N MET A 146 23.89 -4.23 5.36
CA MET A 146 22.67 -3.88 4.64
C MET A 146 22.08 -5.14 4.00
N PRO A 147 20.78 -5.44 4.18
CA PRO A 147 20.16 -6.63 3.58
C PRO A 147 20.00 -6.50 2.07
N ASP A 148 19.83 -5.28 1.57
CA ASP A 148 19.79 -5.00 0.14
C ASP A 148 21.23 -5.01 -0.41
N GLY A 149 21.37 -5.49 -1.64
CA GLY A 149 22.65 -5.51 -2.31
C GLY A 149 23.08 -4.10 -2.69
N VAL A 150 24.34 -3.75 -2.41
CA VAL A 150 24.92 -2.45 -2.75
C VAL A 150 26.20 -2.66 -3.54
N ILE A 151 26.27 -2.03 -4.71
CA ILE A 151 27.46 -1.98 -5.55
C ILE A 151 27.85 -0.53 -5.81
N LEU A 152 29.14 -0.24 -5.70
CA LEU A 152 29.74 0.99 -6.20
C LEU A 152 30.55 0.66 -7.44
N ILE A 153 30.38 1.45 -8.47
CA ILE A 153 31.19 1.37 -9.68
C ILE A 153 31.84 2.71 -10.01
N ASP A 154 32.95 2.65 -10.75
CA ASP A 154 33.58 3.82 -11.35
C ASP A 154 32.89 4.24 -12.68
N THR A 155 33.41 5.29 -13.32
CA THR A 155 32.96 5.79 -14.63
C THR A 155 33.23 4.84 -15.80
N HIS A 156 34.03 3.78 -15.58
CA HIS A 156 34.38 2.75 -16.55
C HIS A 156 33.68 1.41 -16.26
N TYR A 157 32.66 1.42 -15.40
CA TYR A 157 31.86 0.25 -15.00
C TYR A 157 32.58 -0.79 -14.14
N ASN A 158 33.78 -0.51 -13.64
CA ASN A 158 34.50 -1.41 -12.76
C ASN A 158 33.86 -1.40 -11.37
N ILE A 159 33.67 -2.59 -10.78
CA ILE A 159 33.14 -2.71 -9.41
C ILE A 159 34.24 -2.32 -8.41
N GLU A 160 34.04 -1.21 -7.70
CA GLU A 160 34.94 -0.74 -6.63
C GLU A 160 34.53 -1.30 -5.26
N PHE A 161 33.24 -1.54 -5.06
CA PHE A 161 32.71 -2.06 -3.81
C PHE A 161 31.47 -2.92 -4.07
N ALA A 162 31.36 -4.02 -3.32
CA ALA A 162 30.14 -4.80 -3.19
C ALA A 162 29.98 -5.21 -1.72
N ASN A 163 28.79 -5.03 -1.16
CA ASN A 163 28.53 -5.45 0.21
C ASN A 163 28.33 -6.97 0.33
N GLN A 164 28.32 -7.45 1.58
CA GLN A 164 28.09 -8.86 1.91
C GLN A 164 26.84 -9.45 1.25
N ALA A 165 25.72 -8.71 1.17
CA ALA A 165 24.50 -9.20 0.53
C ALA A 165 24.70 -9.59 -0.95
N ILE A 166 25.47 -8.79 -1.70
CA ILE A 166 25.84 -9.12 -3.09
C ILE A 166 26.75 -10.34 -3.13
N LYS A 167 27.74 -10.41 -2.23
CA LYS A 167 28.72 -11.52 -2.18
C LYS A 167 28.04 -12.85 -1.89
N GLU A 168 27.06 -12.86 -0.99
CA GLU A 168 26.29 -14.07 -0.66
C GLU A 168 25.36 -14.51 -1.79
N LEU A 169 24.80 -13.54 -2.52
CA LEU A 169 23.84 -13.79 -3.59
C LEU A 169 24.51 -14.22 -4.92
N LEU A 170 25.52 -13.48 -5.36
CA LEU A 170 26.13 -13.60 -6.69
C LEU A 170 27.59 -14.06 -6.65
N GLY A 171 28.18 -14.21 -5.46
CA GLY A 171 29.58 -14.57 -5.27
C GLY A 171 30.46 -13.34 -5.07
N GLU A 172 31.72 -13.55 -4.67
CA GLU A 172 32.66 -12.43 -4.53
C GLU A 172 33.09 -11.92 -5.92
N PRO A 173 32.93 -10.61 -6.21
CA PRO A 173 33.32 -10.07 -7.51
C PRO A 173 34.85 -10.16 -7.69
N PRO A 174 35.34 -10.71 -8.82
CA PRO A 174 36.77 -10.71 -9.13
C PRO A 174 37.36 -9.30 -9.21
N GLU A 175 38.67 -9.16 -8.95
CA GLU A 175 39.36 -7.88 -9.07
C GLU A 175 39.22 -7.31 -10.50
N ASN A 176 38.84 -6.03 -10.58
CA ASN A 176 38.63 -5.29 -11.85
C ASN A 176 37.54 -5.87 -12.77
N ILE A 177 36.57 -6.63 -12.23
CA ILE A 177 35.42 -7.06 -13.03
C ILE A 177 34.48 -5.89 -13.30
N ARG A 178 33.88 -5.88 -14.50
CA ARG A 178 32.87 -4.89 -14.88
C ARG A 178 31.48 -5.33 -14.46
N CYS A 179 30.60 -4.37 -14.16
CA CYS A 179 29.26 -4.68 -13.65
C CYS A 179 28.44 -5.56 -14.62
N PHE A 180 28.46 -5.29 -15.92
CA PHE A 180 27.71 -6.05 -16.92
C PHE A 180 28.24 -7.48 -17.14
N GLU A 181 29.55 -7.68 -16.95
CA GLU A 181 30.18 -9.00 -16.96
C GLU A 181 29.79 -9.78 -15.70
N TYR A 182 29.84 -9.12 -14.54
CA TYR A 182 29.50 -9.74 -13.26
C TYR A 182 28.03 -10.16 -13.15
N PHE A 183 27.09 -9.32 -13.58
CA PHE A 183 25.66 -9.60 -13.42
C PHE A 183 25.07 -10.49 -14.50
N GLU A 184 25.47 -10.29 -15.76
CA GLU A 184 24.82 -10.89 -16.92
C GLU A 184 25.80 -11.58 -17.88
N ASN A 185 27.09 -11.64 -17.53
CA ASN A 185 28.15 -12.25 -18.35
C ASN A 185 28.18 -11.67 -19.77
N LEU A 186 27.97 -10.35 -19.88
CA LEU A 186 28.00 -9.61 -21.13
C LEU A 186 29.41 -9.10 -21.45
N GLU A 187 29.71 -8.94 -22.74
CA GLU A 187 30.96 -8.32 -23.21
C GLU A 187 30.84 -6.78 -23.31
N ASP A 188 29.62 -6.27 -23.48
CA ASP A 188 29.30 -4.85 -23.62
C ASP A 188 28.27 -4.39 -22.56
N PRO A 189 28.20 -3.08 -22.26
CA PRO A 189 27.18 -2.53 -21.39
C PRO A 189 25.77 -2.92 -21.84
N CYS A 190 24.90 -3.25 -20.87
CA CYS A 190 23.55 -3.72 -21.18
C CYS A 190 22.73 -2.69 -22.00
N GLU A 191 21.87 -3.19 -22.89
CA GLU A 191 21.06 -2.34 -23.81
C GLU A 191 20.21 -1.29 -23.09
N LEU A 192 19.76 -1.60 -21.86
CA LEU A 192 19.01 -0.71 -20.98
C LEU A 192 19.81 -0.45 -19.69
N CYS A 193 20.99 0.12 -19.87
CA CYS A 193 21.87 0.49 -18.76
C CYS A 193 21.31 1.68 -17.98
N GLN A 194 20.84 1.43 -16.75
CA GLN A 194 20.35 2.47 -15.83
C GLN A 194 21.36 3.60 -15.60
N LEU A 195 22.64 3.28 -15.71
CA LEU A 195 23.72 4.25 -15.53
C LEU A 195 23.74 5.25 -16.67
N GLN A 196 23.55 4.80 -17.91
CA GLN A 196 23.58 5.69 -19.06
C GLN A 196 22.42 6.69 -18.98
N GLU A 197 21.21 6.22 -18.70
CA GLU A 197 20.05 7.09 -18.56
C GLU A 197 20.12 7.96 -17.29
N SER A 198 20.66 7.45 -16.17
CA SER A 198 20.87 8.24 -14.95
C SER A 198 21.94 9.32 -15.13
N MET A 199 23.01 9.04 -15.89
CA MET A 199 24.05 10.01 -16.25
C MET A 199 23.52 11.11 -17.17
N GLU A 200 22.62 10.77 -18.10
CA GLU A 200 21.99 11.74 -19.00
C GLU A 200 20.94 12.61 -18.28
N THR A 201 20.19 12.04 -17.34
CA THR A 201 19.05 12.71 -16.70
C THR A 201 19.36 13.32 -15.33
N GLY A 202 20.48 12.93 -14.71
CA GLY A 202 20.85 13.31 -13.34
C GLY A 202 19.89 12.78 -12.26
N LYS A 203 19.02 11.82 -12.61
CA LYS A 203 17.99 11.26 -11.72
C LYS A 203 18.20 9.76 -11.50
N PRO A 204 17.79 9.23 -10.33
CA PRO A 204 17.85 7.80 -10.09
C PRO A 204 16.90 7.05 -11.03
N GLN A 205 17.38 5.95 -11.61
CA GLN A 205 16.62 5.10 -12.53
C GLN A 205 16.36 3.74 -11.89
N ARG A 206 15.12 3.25 -12.02
CA ARG A 206 14.64 2.01 -11.39
C ARG A 206 14.11 1.05 -12.43
N ILE A 207 14.56 -0.20 -12.39
CA ILE A 207 14.10 -1.30 -13.25
C ILE A 207 14.01 -2.58 -12.43
N ILE A 208 13.20 -3.51 -12.90
CA ILE A 208 13.15 -4.87 -12.36
C ILE A 208 13.97 -5.75 -13.29
N LYS A 209 14.97 -6.42 -12.73
CA LYS A 209 15.78 -7.42 -13.41
C LYS A 209 15.53 -8.81 -12.83
N GLU A 210 15.60 -9.80 -13.70
CA GLU A 210 15.65 -11.20 -13.29
C GLU A 210 17.11 -11.64 -13.25
N LEU A 211 17.58 -12.08 -12.08
CA LEU A 211 18.93 -12.60 -11.91
C LEU A 211 18.88 -14.01 -11.32
N ARG A 212 19.96 -14.77 -11.50
CA ARG A 212 20.14 -16.07 -10.89
C ARG A 212 21.21 -15.98 -9.81
N ASP A 213 20.93 -16.54 -8.65
CA ASP A 213 21.91 -16.64 -7.57
C ASP A 213 23.02 -17.67 -7.90
N ILE A 214 24.02 -17.77 -7.04
CA ILE A 214 25.11 -18.77 -7.16
C ILE A 214 24.62 -20.24 -7.17
N LYS A 215 23.39 -20.51 -6.73
CA LYS A 215 22.76 -21.85 -6.75
C LYS A 215 21.91 -22.07 -8.01
N GLY A 216 21.80 -21.07 -8.88
CA GLY A 216 20.96 -21.07 -10.07
C GLY A 216 19.48 -20.79 -9.81
N GLN A 217 19.09 -20.46 -8.58
CA GLN A 217 17.74 -20.04 -8.22
C GLN A 217 17.44 -18.67 -8.83
N LYS A 218 16.24 -18.51 -9.37
CA LYS A 218 15.78 -17.29 -10.01
C LYS A 218 15.24 -16.32 -8.95
N HIS A 219 15.65 -15.06 -9.03
CA HIS A 219 15.22 -13.97 -8.18
C HIS A 219 14.86 -12.75 -9.02
N TYR A 220 13.92 -11.95 -8.51
CA TYR A 220 13.56 -10.65 -9.07
C TYR A 220 14.18 -9.55 -8.21
N PHE A 221 15.03 -8.74 -8.83
CA PHE A 221 15.67 -7.61 -8.19
C PHE A 221 15.15 -6.31 -8.76
N GLU A 222 14.79 -5.44 -7.83
CA GLU A 222 14.63 -4.04 -8.12
C GLU A 222 15.99 -3.35 -8.06
N CYS A 223 16.54 -3.07 -9.24
CA CYS A 223 17.80 -2.36 -9.38
C CYS A 223 17.51 -0.86 -9.42
N THR A 224 18.21 -0.09 -8.61
CA THR A 224 18.19 1.38 -8.69
C THR A 224 19.61 1.89 -8.86
N GLY A 225 19.88 2.54 -10.00
CA GLY A 225 21.16 3.17 -10.30
C GLY A 225 21.11 4.67 -10.04
N MET A 226 22.11 5.19 -9.35
CA MET A 226 22.29 6.62 -9.08
C MET A 226 23.73 7.03 -9.31
N VAL A 227 23.93 8.07 -10.12
CA VAL A 227 25.25 8.64 -10.37
C VAL A 227 25.74 9.42 -9.16
N LEU A 228 27.02 9.28 -8.87
CA LEU A 228 27.73 10.04 -7.86
C LEU A 228 28.55 11.13 -8.54
N PHE A 229 28.52 12.33 -7.96
CA PHE A 229 29.23 13.50 -8.47
C PHE A 229 30.28 13.98 -7.46
N ASP A 230 31.37 14.57 -7.96
CA ASP A 230 32.34 15.29 -7.12
C ASP A 230 31.84 16.70 -6.74
N GLN A 231 32.71 17.51 -6.12
CA GLN A 231 32.40 18.89 -5.71
C GLN A 231 32.23 19.85 -6.89
N ASP A 232 32.65 19.44 -8.10
CA ASP A 232 32.63 20.22 -9.33
C ASP A 232 31.56 19.70 -10.32
N ASP A 233 30.60 18.90 -9.83
CA ASP A 233 29.52 18.24 -10.60
C ASP A 233 30.00 17.27 -11.69
N ASN A 234 31.22 16.75 -11.59
CA ASN A 234 31.69 15.70 -12.50
C ASN A 234 31.27 14.32 -11.99
N PRO A 235 30.79 13.41 -12.85
CA PRO A 235 30.44 12.06 -12.44
C PRO A 235 31.71 11.29 -12.07
N ILE A 236 31.73 10.75 -10.85
CA ILE A 236 32.85 9.95 -10.32
C ILE A 236 32.57 8.45 -10.35
N GLY A 237 31.30 8.07 -10.51
CA GLY A 237 30.87 6.68 -10.48
C GLY A 237 29.38 6.58 -10.26
N ALA A 238 28.92 5.41 -9.83
CA ALA A 238 27.53 5.20 -9.50
C ALA A 238 27.30 4.18 -8.38
N LEU A 239 26.27 4.46 -7.60
CA LEU A 239 25.71 3.57 -6.61
C LEU A 239 24.57 2.78 -7.24
N ILE A 240 24.65 1.46 -7.20
CA ILE A 240 23.60 0.54 -7.66
C ILE A 240 23.10 -0.23 -6.44
N THR A 241 21.81 -0.12 -6.16
CA THR A 241 21.15 -0.90 -5.11
C THR A 241 20.30 -1.99 -5.73
N LEU A 242 20.36 -3.20 -5.20
CA LEU A 242 19.60 -4.37 -5.62
C LEU A 242 18.73 -4.83 -4.47
N LYS A 243 17.43 -4.57 -4.57
CA LYS A 243 16.45 -5.00 -3.58
C LYS A 243 15.75 -6.26 -4.06
N ASP A 244 15.82 -7.34 -3.29
CA ASP A 244 15.11 -8.58 -3.62
C ASP A 244 13.58 -8.36 -3.44
N ILE A 245 12.85 -8.45 -4.54
CA ILE A 245 11.39 -8.35 -4.59
C ILE A 245 10.73 -9.67 -4.99
N THR A 246 11.47 -10.78 -5.02
CA THR A 246 11.00 -12.11 -5.45
C THR A 246 9.74 -12.51 -4.69
N ARG A 247 9.77 -12.39 -3.35
CA ARG A 247 8.60 -12.71 -2.50
C ARG A 247 7.39 -11.83 -2.82
N TRP A 248 7.62 -10.57 -3.19
CA TRP A 248 6.54 -9.66 -3.54
C TRP A 248 5.94 -10.04 -4.90
N MET A 249 6.78 -10.31 -5.90
CA MET A 249 6.35 -10.79 -7.23
C MET A 249 5.58 -12.11 -7.13
N ASP A 250 6.08 -13.09 -6.35
CA ASP A 250 5.41 -14.37 -6.16
C ASP A 250 4.02 -14.21 -5.51
N MET A 251 3.92 -13.29 -4.55
CA MET A 251 2.66 -13.01 -3.87
C MET A 251 1.68 -12.25 -4.77
N ASP A 252 2.16 -11.32 -5.58
CA ASP A 252 1.34 -10.58 -6.55
C ASP A 252 0.77 -11.54 -7.61
N ASN A 253 1.61 -12.39 -8.21
CA ASN A 253 1.19 -13.43 -9.15
C ASN A 253 0.17 -14.38 -8.51
N LEU A 254 0.39 -14.81 -7.27
CA LEU A 254 -0.55 -15.68 -6.56
C LEU A 254 -1.91 -14.99 -6.33
N LEU A 255 -1.91 -13.70 -6.00
CA LEU A 255 -3.13 -12.93 -5.83
C LEU A 255 -3.89 -12.76 -7.14
N GLU A 256 -3.20 -12.54 -8.25
CA GLU A 256 -3.82 -12.48 -9.59
C GLU A 256 -4.48 -13.81 -9.94
N ASP A 257 -3.79 -14.93 -9.73
CA ASP A 257 -4.33 -16.27 -9.99
C ASP A 257 -5.57 -16.57 -9.12
N GLN A 258 -5.51 -16.26 -7.81
CA GLN A 258 -6.65 -16.43 -6.90
C GLN A 258 -7.84 -15.55 -7.27
N THR A 259 -7.58 -14.32 -7.71
CA THR A 259 -8.63 -13.39 -8.15
C THR A 259 -9.35 -13.95 -9.36
N LYS A 260 -8.60 -14.47 -10.33
CA LYS A 260 -9.16 -15.10 -11.53
C LYS A 260 -9.98 -16.35 -11.19
N GLU A 261 -9.47 -17.24 -10.34
CA GLU A 261 -10.20 -18.44 -9.91
C GLU A 261 -11.50 -18.08 -9.15
N LEU A 262 -11.46 -17.03 -8.33
CA LEU A 262 -12.63 -16.53 -7.62
C LEU A 262 -13.69 -15.96 -8.58
N GLU A 263 -13.29 -15.21 -9.60
CA GLU A 263 -14.20 -14.71 -10.63
C GLU A 263 -14.85 -15.84 -11.42
N GLU A 264 -14.07 -16.82 -11.88
CA GLU A 264 -14.61 -18.01 -12.56
C GLU A 264 -15.60 -18.78 -11.67
N THR A 265 -15.28 -18.93 -10.38
CA THR A 265 -16.16 -19.63 -9.42
C THR A 265 -17.45 -18.86 -9.18
N LYS A 266 -17.37 -17.53 -9.08
CA LYS A 266 -18.53 -16.65 -8.91
C LYS A 266 -19.47 -16.73 -10.12
N GLU A 267 -18.94 -16.74 -11.34
CA GLU A 267 -19.74 -16.91 -12.55
C GLU A 267 -20.44 -18.27 -12.58
N ARG A 268 -19.71 -19.35 -12.31
CA ARG A 268 -20.28 -20.71 -12.23
C ARG A 268 -21.38 -20.81 -11.17
N LEU A 269 -21.19 -20.18 -10.02
CA LEU A 269 -22.18 -20.17 -8.94
C LEU A 269 -23.43 -19.39 -9.35
N SER A 270 -23.28 -18.23 -9.99
CA SER A 270 -24.39 -17.44 -10.52
C SER A 270 -25.23 -18.25 -11.53
N ASP A 271 -24.57 -18.94 -12.46
CA ASP A 271 -25.24 -19.81 -13.43
C ASP A 271 -25.97 -20.98 -12.78
N ALA A 272 -25.36 -21.60 -11.76
CA ALA A 272 -25.98 -22.69 -11.02
C ALA A 272 -27.23 -22.21 -10.25
N LEU A 273 -27.17 -21.02 -9.64
CA LEU A 273 -28.31 -20.40 -8.95
C LEU A 273 -29.47 -20.12 -9.92
N GLN A 274 -29.20 -19.54 -11.09
CA GLN A 274 -30.26 -19.30 -12.08
C GLN A 274 -30.92 -20.60 -12.57
N LYS A 275 -30.13 -21.65 -12.79
CA LYS A 275 -30.66 -22.97 -13.16
C LYS A 275 -31.51 -23.57 -12.05
N LEU A 276 -31.09 -23.40 -10.79
CA LEU A 276 -31.82 -23.89 -9.63
C LEU A 276 -33.16 -23.17 -9.48
N GLU A 277 -33.19 -21.84 -9.57
CA GLU A 277 -34.43 -21.04 -9.52
C GLU A 277 -35.40 -21.43 -10.64
N ALA A 278 -34.89 -21.65 -11.85
CA ALA A 278 -35.70 -22.09 -12.98
C ALA A 278 -36.28 -23.50 -12.77
N ALA A 279 -35.52 -24.42 -12.15
CA ALA A 279 -35.99 -25.75 -11.80
C ALA A 279 -37.04 -25.72 -10.69
N GLU A 280 -36.83 -24.91 -9.65
CA GLU A 280 -37.77 -24.72 -8.54
C GLU A 280 -39.12 -24.18 -9.05
N LYS A 281 -39.08 -23.17 -9.94
CA LYS A 281 -40.31 -22.63 -10.55
C LYS A 281 -41.08 -23.70 -11.34
N LYS A 282 -40.37 -24.57 -12.08
CA LYS A 282 -41.00 -25.67 -12.82
C LYS A 282 -41.61 -26.72 -11.87
N LEU A 283 -40.92 -27.04 -10.78
CA LEU A 283 -41.45 -27.95 -9.77
C LEU A 283 -42.73 -27.41 -9.15
N LYS A 284 -42.74 -26.13 -8.74
CA LYS A 284 -43.93 -25.50 -8.19
C LYS A 284 -45.11 -25.54 -9.17
N GLN A 285 -44.88 -25.25 -10.45
CA GLN A 285 -45.91 -25.36 -11.48
C GLN A 285 -46.42 -26.79 -11.65
N SER A 286 -45.54 -27.79 -11.53
CA SER A 286 -45.92 -29.21 -11.58
C SER A 286 -46.81 -29.60 -10.39
N ASP A 287 -46.47 -29.17 -9.18
CA ASP A 287 -47.27 -29.45 -7.98
C ASP A 287 -48.66 -28.81 -8.04
N GLU A 288 -48.75 -27.58 -8.57
CA GLU A 288 -50.01 -26.91 -8.84
C GLU A 288 -50.88 -27.71 -9.83
N LEU A 289 -50.28 -28.26 -10.90
CA LEU A 289 -50.98 -29.08 -11.88
C LEU A 289 -51.46 -30.42 -11.30
N ILE A 290 -50.67 -31.05 -10.43
CA ILE A 290 -51.09 -32.28 -9.73
C ILE A 290 -52.32 -32.01 -8.86
N THR A 291 -52.28 -30.91 -8.10
CA THR A 291 -53.39 -30.51 -7.22
C THR A 291 -54.65 -30.20 -8.04
N LEU A 292 -54.50 -29.48 -9.16
CA LEU A 292 -55.58 -29.18 -10.07
C LEU A 292 -56.16 -30.47 -10.70
N GLY A 293 -55.29 -31.42 -11.08
CA GLY A 293 -55.68 -32.71 -11.63
C GLY A 293 -56.55 -33.52 -10.68
N ALA A 294 -56.16 -33.59 -9.39
CA ALA A 294 -56.94 -34.25 -8.35
C ALA A 294 -58.34 -33.62 -8.19
N LEU A 295 -58.41 -32.29 -8.12
CA LEU A 295 -59.69 -31.56 -8.03
C LEU A 295 -60.57 -31.79 -9.27
N CYS A 296 -59.98 -31.74 -10.47
CA CYS A 296 -60.68 -32.02 -11.71
C CYS A 296 -61.26 -33.44 -11.74
N ALA A 297 -60.52 -34.44 -11.23
CA ALA A 297 -61.01 -35.82 -11.16
C ALA A 297 -62.27 -35.93 -10.27
N GLU A 298 -62.29 -35.24 -9.13
CA GLU A 298 -63.47 -35.19 -8.24
C GLU A 298 -64.66 -34.51 -8.94
N ILE A 299 -64.46 -33.34 -9.54
CA ILE A 299 -65.50 -32.61 -10.28
C ILE A 299 -66.07 -33.48 -11.43
N ILE A 300 -65.20 -34.21 -12.14
CA ILE A 300 -65.61 -35.13 -13.21
C ILE A 300 -66.56 -36.21 -12.68
N HIS A 301 -66.23 -36.80 -11.54
CA HIS A 301 -67.11 -37.78 -10.90
C HIS A 301 -68.46 -37.16 -10.51
N GLU A 302 -68.46 -35.94 -9.98
CA GLU A 302 -69.70 -35.25 -9.62
C GLU A 302 -70.55 -34.81 -10.81
N ILE A 303 -69.96 -34.53 -11.98
CA ILE A 303 -70.67 -34.20 -13.22
C ILE A 303 -71.22 -35.47 -13.90
N ILE A 304 -70.47 -36.57 -13.91
CA ILE A 304 -70.92 -37.83 -14.52
C ILE A 304 -72.17 -38.35 -13.83
N ASN A 305 -72.29 -38.19 -12.50
CA ASN A 305 -73.44 -38.65 -11.72
C ASN A 305 -74.79 -38.10 -12.23
N PRO A 306 -75.06 -36.78 -12.27
CA PRO A 306 -76.31 -36.22 -12.79
C PRO A 306 -76.51 -36.53 -14.27
N ILE A 307 -75.44 -36.58 -15.08
CA ILE A 307 -75.55 -36.99 -16.49
C ILE A 307 -76.11 -38.41 -16.61
N ASN A 308 -75.62 -39.36 -15.81
CA ASN A 308 -76.14 -40.72 -15.79
C ASN A 308 -77.61 -40.77 -15.32
N PHE A 309 -77.99 -39.94 -14.34
CA PHE A 309 -79.39 -39.82 -13.91
C PHE A 309 -80.29 -39.28 -15.04
N ILE A 310 -79.85 -38.24 -15.76
CA ILE A 310 -80.60 -37.68 -16.90
C ILE A 310 -80.68 -38.71 -18.04
N HIS A 311 -79.57 -39.39 -18.36
CA HIS A 311 -79.54 -40.46 -19.37
C HIS A 311 -80.58 -41.54 -19.07
N ALA A 312 -80.60 -42.05 -17.85
CA ALA A 312 -81.56 -43.06 -17.43
C ALA A 312 -83.01 -42.54 -17.51
N GLY A 313 -83.25 -41.29 -17.13
CA GLY A 313 -84.57 -40.65 -17.22
C GLY A 313 -85.06 -40.51 -18.67
N VAL A 314 -84.18 -40.07 -19.59
CA VAL A 314 -84.51 -39.94 -21.02
C VAL A 314 -84.73 -41.33 -21.64
N GLN A 315 -83.92 -42.32 -21.28
CA GLN A 315 -84.07 -43.69 -21.75
C GLN A 315 -85.37 -44.33 -21.27
N ASN A 316 -85.77 -44.12 -20.01
CA ASN A 316 -87.07 -44.54 -19.50
C ASN A 316 -88.23 -43.84 -20.22
N THR A 317 -88.09 -42.54 -20.47
CA THR A 317 -89.08 -41.76 -21.24
C THR A 317 -89.25 -42.33 -22.64
N MET A 318 -88.15 -42.69 -23.32
CA MET A 318 -88.20 -43.39 -24.60
C MET A 318 -89.01 -44.69 -24.51
N GLY A 319 -88.74 -45.50 -23.48
CA GLY A 319 -89.49 -46.74 -23.23
C GLY A 319 -90.99 -46.51 -23.02
N HIS A 320 -91.38 -45.49 -22.26
CA HIS A 320 -92.79 -45.12 -22.08
C HIS A 320 -93.44 -44.68 -23.40
N VAL A 321 -92.74 -43.88 -24.20
CA VAL A 321 -93.24 -43.44 -25.52
C VAL A 321 -93.41 -44.62 -26.46
N GLN A 322 -92.45 -45.54 -26.50
CA GLN A 322 -92.53 -46.77 -27.29
C GLN A 322 -93.70 -47.67 -26.85
N ALA A 323 -93.95 -47.80 -25.54
CA ALA A 323 -95.10 -48.53 -25.04
C ALA A 323 -96.44 -47.89 -25.46
N LEU A 324 -96.55 -46.56 -25.38
CA LEU A 324 -97.73 -45.82 -25.83
C LEU A 324 -97.95 -45.99 -27.34
N LEU A 325 -96.89 -45.89 -28.15
CA LEU A 325 -96.94 -46.15 -29.59
C LEU A 325 -97.44 -47.57 -29.90
N GLY A 326 -96.97 -48.58 -29.17
CA GLY A 326 -97.45 -49.95 -29.32
C GLY A 326 -98.94 -50.12 -29.02
N VAL A 327 -99.48 -49.37 -28.04
CA VAL A 327 -100.92 -49.33 -27.77
C VAL A 327 -101.69 -48.67 -28.91
N PHE A 328 -101.20 -47.55 -29.45
CA PHE A 328 -101.82 -46.89 -30.61
C PHE A 328 -101.84 -47.81 -31.84
N GLU A 329 -100.74 -48.48 -32.15
CA GLU A 329 -100.67 -49.45 -33.25
C GLU A 329 -101.62 -50.63 -33.06
N ALA A 330 -101.81 -51.10 -31.82
CA ALA A 330 -102.75 -52.17 -31.52
C ALA A 330 -104.21 -51.73 -31.74
N TYR A 331 -104.56 -50.50 -31.35
CA TYR A 331 -105.89 -49.93 -31.61
C TYR A 331 -106.19 -49.77 -33.11
N GLU A 332 -105.20 -49.39 -33.92
CA GLU A 332 -105.37 -49.26 -35.37
C GLU A 332 -105.70 -50.59 -36.07
N LYS A 333 -105.20 -51.70 -35.53
CA LYS A 333 -105.41 -53.05 -36.08
C LYS A 333 -106.76 -53.66 -35.71
N LEU A 334 -107.52 -53.07 -34.78
CA LEU A 334 -108.82 -53.60 -34.38
C LEU A 334 -109.92 -53.29 -35.41
N PRO A 335 -110.88 -54.21 -35.63
CA PRO A 335 -112.04 -53.98 -36.48
C PRO A 335 -113.05 -53.05 -35.80
N LEU A 336 -112.88 -51.74 -35.99
CA LEU A 336 -113.75 -50.70 -35.43
C LEU A 336 -115.01 -50.48 -36.27
N LEU A 337 -116.14 -50.20 -35.60
CA LEU A 337 -117.38 -49.73 -36.26
C LEU A 337 -117.12 -48.40 -37.01
N PRO A 338 -117.76 -48.14 -38.18
CA PRO A 338 -117.48 -46.97 -39.01
C PRO A 338 -117.56 -45.62 -38.28
N ARG A 339 -118.53 -45.47 -37.36
CA ARG A 339 -118.71 -44.24 -36.56
C ARG A 339 -117.55 -43.99 -35.58
N ALA A 340 -117.04 -45.06 -34.95
CA ALA A 340 -115.90 -44.96 -34.02
C ALA A 340 -114.60 -44.63 -34.77
N ARG A 341 -114.39 -45.24 -35.96
CA ARG A 341 -113.25 -44.92 -36.83
C ARG A 341 -113.24 -43.46 -37.26
N ALA A 342 -114.37 -42.92 -37.71
CA ALA A 342 -114.48 -41.54 -38.14
C ALA A 342 -114.17 -40.54 -37.00
N GLU A 343 -114.61 -40.85 -35.78
CA GLU A 343 -114.33 -40.00 -34.62
C GLU A 343 -112.86 -40.04 -34.19
N ILE A 344 -112.23 -41.22 -34.20
CA ILE A 344 -110.79 -41.36 -33.92
C ILE A 344 -109.96 -40.61 -34.97
N GLU A 345 -110.26 -40.77 -36.27
CA GLU A 345 -109.56 -40.04 -37.34
C GLU A 345 -109.75 -38.52 -37.25
N ARG A 346 -110.95 -38.06 -36.83
CA ARG A 346 -111.20 -36.64 -36.56
C ARG A 346 -110.29 -36.13 -35.46
N ILE A 347 -110.17 -36.86 -34.35
CA ILE A 347 -109.31 -36.51 -33.22
C ILE A 347 -107.83 -36.53 -33.64
N LYS A 348 -107.37 -37.57 -34.35
CA LYS A 348 -105.99 -37.65 -34.85
C LYS A 348 -105.62 -36.43 -35.70
N ARG A 349 -106.51 -36.03 -36.62
CA ARG A 349 -106.32 -34.85 -37.47
C ARG A 349 -106.36 -33.55 -36.68
N SER A 350 -107.31 -33.38 -35.75
CA SER A 350 -107.40 -32.14 -34.95
C SER A 350 -106.21 -31.95 -34.02
N THR A 351 -105.58 -33.05 -33.59
CA THR A 351 -104.42 -33.03 -32.68
C THR A 351 -103.09 -33.11 -33.43
N ASN A 352 -103.11 -33.33 -34.75
CA ASN A 352 -101.95 -33.57 -35.60
C ASN A 352 -100.99 -34.64 -35.02
N ILE A 353 -101.56 -35.75 -34.55
CA ILE A 353 -100.87 -36.72 -33.69
C ILE A 353 -99.61 -37.33 -34.34
N GLU A 354 -99.60 -37.53 -35.66
CA GLU A 354 -98.48 -38.09 -36.41
C GLU A 354 -97.24 -37.19 -36.32
N GLN A 355 -97.41 -35.87 -36.46
CA GLN A 355 -96.32 -34.91 -36.29
C GLN A 355 -95.82 -34.89 -34.85
N VAL A 356 -96.73 -34.91 -33.87
CA VAL A 356 -96.36 -34.91 -32.44
C VAL A 356 -95.52 -36.14 -32.08
N LEU A 357 -95.86 -37.31 -32.60
CA LEU A 357 -95.10 -38.54 -32.36
C LEU A 357 -93.71 -38.49 -33.02
N GLN A 358 -93.60 -37.94 -34.24
CA GLN A 358 -92.30 -37.73 -34.90
C GLN A 358 -91.42 -36.74 -34.14
N ASP A 359 -91.98 -35.61 -33.71
CA ASP A 359 -91.25 -34.58 -32.96
C ASP A 359 -90.78 -35.11 -31.59
N LEU A 360 -91.62 -35.90 -30.90
CA LEU A 360 -91.30 -36.51 -29.62
C LEU A 360 -90.14 -37.50 -29.73
N ASP A 361 -90.21 -38.40 -30.71
CA ASP A 361 -89.18 -39.40 -31.00
C ASP A 361 -87.84 -38.72 -31.40
N GLN A 362 -87.90 -37.69 -32.24
CA GLN A 362 -86.74 -36.89 -32.61
C GLN A 362 -86.14 -36.12 -31.43
N SER A 363 -86.97 -35.55 -30.56
CA SER A 363 -86.53 -34.81 -29.37
C SER A 363 -85.77 -35.71 -28.40
N ILE A 364 -86.31 -36.90 -28.09
CA ILE A 364 -85.65 -37.86 -27.19
C ILE A 364 -84.32 -38.34 -27.80
N ARG A 365 -84.28 -38.67 -29.10
CA ARG A 365 -83.02 -39.01 -29.78
C ARG A 365 -81.99 -37.89 -29.75
N ASN A 366 -82.43 -36.64 -29.90
CA ASN A 366 -81.55 -35.47 -29.78
C ASN A 366 -80.99 -35.33 -28.36
N SER A 367 -81.83 -35.50 -27.33
CA SER A 367 -81.40 -35.47 -25.93
C SER A 367 -80.39 -36.58 -25.60
N MET A 368 -80.63 -37.81 -26.04
CA MET A 368 -79.69 -38.92 -25.85
C MET A 368 -78.32 -38.63 -26.49
N ARG A 369 -78.30 -38.15 -27.75
CA ARG A 369 -77.06 -37.76 -28.41
C ARG A 369 -76.33 -36.62 -27.68
N GLY A 370 -77.07 -35.64 -27.17
CA GLY A 370 -76.52 -34.56 -26.38
C GLY A 370 -75.83 -35.06 -25.11
N ILE A 371 -76.49 -35.96 -24.38
CA ILE A 371 -75.97 -36.56 -23.16
C ILE A 371 -74.70 -37.37 -23.41
N GLU A 372 -74.69 -38.21 -24.45
CA GLU A 372 -73.50 -38.99 -24.83
C GLU A 372 -72.32 -38.07 -25.14
N ARG A 373 -72.56 -36.98 -25.87
CA ARG A 373 -71.52 -36.01 -26.21
C ARG A 373 -70.96 -35.27 -25.01
N VAL A 374 -71.78 -34.92 -24.02
CA VAL A 374 -71.28 -34.33 -22.76
C VAL A 374 -70.44 -35.36 -22.00
N LYS A 375 -70.86 -36.63 -21.97
CA LYS A 375 -70.10 -37.70 -21.33
C LYS A 375 -68.74 -37.92 -21.97
N GLU A 376 -68.65 -37.91 -23.30
CA GLU A 376 -67.39 -37.97 -24.05
C GLU A 376 -66.46 -36.80 -23.70
N LEU A 377 -66.98 -35.56 -23.68
CA LEU A 377 -66.20 -34.36 -23.34
C LEU A 377 -65.64 -34.43 -21.92
N VAL A 378 -66.44 -34.86 -20.96
CA VAL A 378 -66.04 -35.00 -19.56
C VAL A 378 -65.02 -36.13 -19.37
N GLN A 379 -65.14 -37.23 -20.12
CA GLN A 379 -64.15 -38.31 -20.13
C GLN A 379 -62.81 -37.89 -20.75
N ALA A 380 -62.83 -37.10 -21.82
CA ALA A 380 -61.60 -36.53 -22.39
C ALA A 380 -60.88 -35.63 -21.37
N LEU A 381 -61.63 -34.87 -20.57
CA LEU A 381 -61.09 -34.06 -19.48
C LEU A 381 -60.38 -34.90 -18.41
N ARG A 382 -60.86 -36.13 -18.16
CA ARG A 382 -60.28 -37.07 -17.17
C ARG A 382 -58.89 -37.55 -17.57
N ILE A 383 -58.68 -37.79 -18.87
CA ILE A 383 -57.39 -38.20 -19.43
C ILE A 383 -56.37 -37.07 -19.30
N PHE A 384 -56.81 -35.82 -19.44
CA PHE A 384 -55.95 -34.65 -19.22
C PHE A 384 -55.63 -34.40 -17.74
N ALA A 385 -56.60 -34.65 -16.84
CA ALA A 385 -56.46 -34.44 -15.40
C ALA A 385 -55.72 -35.56 -14.66
N SER A 386 -55.53 -36.72 -15.29
CA SER A 386 -54.78 -37.84 -14.70
C SER A 386 -53.36 -37.82 -15.28
N PRO A 387 -52.34 -37.37 -14.53
CA PRO A 387 -50.97 -37.58 -14.96
C PRO A 387 -50.71 -39.09 -14.95
N GLY A 388 -50.12 -39.60 -16.04
CA GLY A 388 -49.58 -40.96 -16.08
C GLY A 388 -48.48 -41.17 -15.04
#